data_AF-A0A432GLQ8-F1
#
_entry.id   AF-A0A432GLQ8-F1
#
_cell.length_a   1.000
_cell.length_b   1.000
_cell.length_c   1.000
_cell.angle_alpha   90.00
_cell.angle_beta   90.00
_cell.angle_gamma   90.00
#
_symmetry.space_group_name_H-M   'P 1'
#
loop_
_entity.id
_entity.type
_entity.pdbx_description
1 polymer ?
#
loop_
_entity_poly.entity_id
_entity_poly.type
_entity_poly.pdbx_seq_one_letter_code
_entity_poly.pdbx_strand_id
1 'polypeptide(L)'
;KANFKIAVHPTGGDINFMHKSTERKEQLQHLEKIKSALIHADSRLRWVSSTPKCSFMDLGKFGVASGYSLVKRLKKHLDPAGVFFAPYYDLEFDE
;
A
#
# COMPACT_ATOMS: atom_id res chain seq x y z
N LYS A 1 1.63 24.40 -13.19
CA LYS A 1 0.76 23.21 -13.46
C LYS A 1 0.74 22.38 -12.19
N ALA A 2 -0.42 21.90 -11.74
CA ALA A 2 -0.48 21.03 -10.55
C ALA A 2 0.37 19.77 -10.76
N ASN A 3 1.24 19.45 -9.80
CA ASN A 3 2.10 18.25 -9.83
C ASN A 3 1.35 16.97 -9.46
N PHE A 4 0.02 17.07 -9.31
CA PHE A 4 -0.86 16.04 -8.82
C PHE A 4 -2.10 15.94 -9.69
N LYS A 5 -2.55 14.72 -9.97
CA LYS A 5 -3.78 14.41 -10.70
C LYS A 5 -4.51 13.28 -9.98
N ILE A 6 -5.84 13.34 -9.97
CA ILE A 6 -6.70 12.27 -9.48
C ILE A 6 -7.48 11.73 -10.67
N ALA A 7 -7.52 10.41 -10.84
CA ALA A 7 -8.37 9.74 -11.80
C ALA A 7 -9.23 8.72 -11.06
N VAL A 8 -10.56 8.82 -11.23
CA VAL A 8 -11.51 7.87 -10.65
C VAL A 8 -11.89 6.88 -11.74
N HIS A 9 -11.64 5.60 -11.52
CA HIS A 9 -12.07 4.56 -12.45
C HIS A 9 -13.53 4.20 -12.15
N PRO A 10 -14.48 4.46 -13.07
CA PRO A 10 -15.91 4.31 -12.79
C PRO A 10 -16.33 2.86 -12.55
N THR A 11 -15.56 1.89 -13.05
CA THR A 11 -15.84 0.46 -12.93
C THR A 11 -14.83 -0.17 -11.97
N GLY A 12 -15.23 -0.54 -10.75
CA GLY A 12 -14.33 -1.13 -9.74
C GLY A 12 -14.00 -0.23 -8.55
N GLY A 13 -14.35 1.07 -8.61
CA GLY A 13 -14.26 1.98 -7.46
C GLY A 13 -12.86 2.44 -7.09
N ASP A 14 -11.87 2.19 -7.95
CA ASP A 14 -10.49 2.59 -7.71
C ASP A 14 -10.28 4.10 -7.94
N ILE A 15 -9.56 4.74 -7.02
CA ILE A 15 -9.10 6.12 -7.14
C ILE A 15 -7.58 6.11 -7.31
N ASN A 16 -7.12 6.57 -8.47
CA ASN A 16 -5.70 6.67 -8.80
C ASN A 16 -5.19 8.07 -8.45
N PHE A 17 -4.23 8.14 -7.52
CA PHE A 17 -3.52 9.35 -7.16
C PHE A 17 -2.18 9.40 -7.91
N MET A 18 -2.09 10.25 -8.92
CA MET A 18 -0.90 10.37 -9.77
C MET A 18 -0.09 11.60 -9.38
N HIS A 19 1.16 11.39 -8.98
CA HIS A 19 2.09 12.47 -8.65
C HIS A 19 3.32 12.42 -9.55
N LYS A 20 3.83 13.58 -9.97
CA LYS A 20 4.99 13.66 -10.88
C LYS A 20 6.35 13.57 -10.20
N SER A 21 6.41 13.71 -8.88
CA SER A 21 7.69 13.70 -8.18
C SER A 21 8.32 12.33 -8.13
N THR A 22 9.63 12.30 -8.32
CA THR A 22 10.51 11.14 -8.12
C THR A 22 11.09 11.08 -6.72
N GLU A 23 10.87 12.11 -5.90
CA GLU A 23 11.42 12.25 -4.56
C GLU A 23 10.57 11.51 -3.52
N ARG A 24 11.21 10.58 -2.80
CA ARG A 24 10.56 9.77 -1.75
C ARG A 24 9.84 10.63 -0.73
N LYS A 25 10.50 11.70 -0.25
CA LYS A 25 9.96 12.57 0.80
C LYS A 25 8.63 13.19 0.39
N GLU A 26 8.53 13.68 -0.84
CA GLU A 26 7.30 14.29 -1.34
C GLU A 26 6.21 13.25 -1.58
N GLN A 27 6.56 12.05 -2.07
CA GLN A 27 5.60 10.95 -2.22
C GLN A 27 5.02 10.52 -0.87
N LEU A 28 5.84 10.41 0.18
CA LEU A 28 5.38 10.05 1.52
C LEU A 28 4.52 11.15 2.16
N GLN A 29 4.86 12.42 1.97
CA GLN A 29 4.01 13.52 2.45
C GLN A 29 2.61 13.50 1.83
N HIS A 30 2.49 13.17 0.54
CA HIS A 30 1.19 13.00 -0.10
C HIS A 30 0.48 11.73 0.37
N LEU A 31 1.21 10.63 0.56
CA LEU A 31 0.65 9.39 1.09
C LEU A 31 0.00 9.60 2.46
N GLU A 32 0.65 10.32 3.38
CA GLU A 32 0.07 10.58 4.71
C GLU A 32 -1.20 11.44 4.63
N LYS A 33 -1.25 12.41 3.71
CA LYS A 33 -2.49 13.18 3.46
C LYS A 33 -3.62 12.32 2.89
N ILE A 34 -3.29 11.33 2.06
CA ILE A 34 -4.29 10.38 1.54
C ILE A 34 -4.78 9.49 2.69
N LYS A 35 -3.87 8.90 3.46
CA LYS A 35 -4.20 8.05 4.61
C LYS A 35 -5.10 8.76 5.62
N SER A 36 -4.86 10.03 5.91
CA SER A 36 -5.69 10.79 6.88
C SER A 36 -7.11 11.05 6.38
N ALA A 37 -7.36 10.96 5.07
CA ALA A 37 -8.68 11.08 4.48
C ALA A 37 -9.43 9.73 4.36
N LEU A 38 -8.74 8.60 4.55
CA LEU A 38 -9.33 7.27 4.49
C LEU A 38 -9.99 6.90 5.83
N ILE A 39 -11.30 7.11 5.91
CA ILE A 39 -12.10 6.86 7.12
C ILE A 39 -12.67 5.44 7.23
N HIS A 40 -12.85 4.74 6.10
CA HIS A 40 -13.42 3.39 6.10
C HIS A 40 -12.37 2.36 6.51
N ALA A 41 -12.77 1.43 7.39
CA ALA A 41 -11.90 0.36 7.88
C ALA A 41 -11.35 -0.55 6.77
N ASP A 42 -12.12 -0.72 5.69
CA ASP A 42 -11.75 -1.54 4.53
C ASP A 42 -11.03 -0.76 3.42
N SER A 43 -10.70 0.51 3.66
CA SER A 43 -9.91 1.31 2.72
C SER A 43 -8.57 0.63 2.45
N ARG A 44 -8.18 0.50 1.18
CA ARG A 44 -6.89 -0.09 0.79
C ARG A 44 -6.10 0.86 -0.08
N LEU A 45 -4.79 0.79 0.05
CA LEU A 45 -3.82 1.52 -0.76
C LEU A 45 -2.84 0.52 -1.38
N ARG A 46 -2.42 0.81 -2.61
CA ARG A 46 -1.39 0.06 -3.32
C ARG A 46 -0.52 1.01 -4.10
N TRP A 47 0.78 0.71 -4.13
CA TRP A 47 1.69 1.33 -5.09
C TRP A 47 1.44 0.75 -6.48
N VAL A 48 0.96 1.56 -7.41
CA VAL A 48 0.96 1.23 -8.85
C VAL A 48 2.33 1.57 -9.45
N SER A 49 2.85 2.75 -9.10
CA SER A 49 4.21 3.19 -9.40
C SER A 49 4.69 4.09 -8.27
N SER A 50 5.86 3.79 -7.70
CA SER A 50 6.51 4.63 -6.69
C SER A 50 8.00 4.73 -7.01
N THR A 51 8.70 5.67 -6.38
CA THR A 51 10.17 5.64 -6.40
C THR A 51 10.67 4.31 -5.78
N PRO A 52 11.79 3.73 -6.23
CA PRO A 52 12.31 2.46 -5.68
C PRO A 52 12.60 2.49 -4.17
N LYS A 53 12.70 3.69 -3.59
CA LYS A 53 12.92 3.89 -2.16
C LYS A 53 11.63 3.81 -1.33
N CYS A 54 10.46 3.76 -1.95
CA CYS A 54 9.19 3.51 -1.26
C CYS A 54 9.00 2.01 -1.06
N SER A 55 8.57 1.65 0.14
CA SER A 55 8.35 0.28 0.58
C SER A 55 6.85 -0.02 0.74
N PHE A 56 6.50 -1.29 0.83
CA PHE A 56 5.15 -1.69 1.24
C PHE A 56 4.85 -1.30 2.69
N MET A 57 5.86 -1.24 3.55
CA MET A 57 5.73 -0.75 4.93
C MET A 57 5.23 0.69 4.99
N ASP A 58 5.64 1.53 4.02
CA ASP A 58 5.18 2.92 3.94
C ASP A 58 3.66 3.02 3.77
N LEU A 59 2.96 1.98 3.26
CA LEU A 59 1.49 1.98 3.16
C LEU A 59 0.79 1.75 4.50
N GLY A 60 1.49 1.20 5.50
CA GLY A 60 0.92 0.86 6.80
C GLY A 60 -0.23 -0.16 6.69
N LYS A 61 -1.19 -0.06 7.61
CA LYS A 61 -2.39 -0.91 7.64
C LYS A 61 -3.22 -0.89 6.35
N PHE A 62 -3.15 0.19 5.58
CA PHE A 62 -3.87 0.32 4.32
C PHE A 62 -3.25 -0.52 3.20
N GLY A 63 -2.00 -0.94 3.34
CA GLY A 63 -1.30 -1.78 2.37
C GLY A 63 -1.67 -3.27 2.44
N VAL A 64 -2.45 -3.68 3.45
CA VAL A 64 -2.78 -5.09 3.70
C VAL A 64 -4.28 -5.33 3.77
N ALA A 65 -4.68 -6.57 3.52
CA ALA A 65 -6.08 -6.97 3.65
C ALA A 65 -6.51 -7.10 5.13
N SER A 66 -7.80 -6.95 5.39
CA SER A 66 -8.44 -7.37 6.64
C SER A 66 -8.08 -8.83 6.94
N GLY A 67 -7.53 -9.11 8.13
CA GLY A 67 -7.07 -10.46 8.50
C GLY A 67 -5.67 -10.82 7.97
N TYR A 68 -4.82 -9.84 7.70
CA TYR A 68 -3.43 -10.05 7.26
C TYR A 68 -2.64 -11.02 8.15
N SER A 69 -2.89 -11.05 9.46
CA SER A 69 -2.29 -12.02 10.39
C SER A 69 -2.62 -13.48 10.03
N LEU A 70 -3.85 -13.77 9.60
CA LEU A 70 -4.25 -15.08 9.09
C LEU A 70 -3.52 -15.39 7.78
N VAL A 71 -3.40 -14.41 6.88
CA VAL A 71 -2.68 -14.56 5.62
C VAL A 71 -1.20 -14.92 5.86
N LYS A 72 -0.53 -14.26 6.81
CA LYS A 72 0.85 -14.62 7.20
C LYS A 72 0.94 -16.05 7.74
N ARG A 73 0.00 -16.46 8.59
CA ARG A 73 -0.04 -17.83 9.13
C ARG A 73 -0.24 -18.87 8.02
N LEU A 74 -1.15 -18.61 7.09
CA LEU A 74 -1.37 -19.46 5.93
C LEU A 74 -0.13 -19.56 5.04
N LYS A 75 0.57 -18.44 4.78
CA LYS A 75 1.81 -18.44 4.02
C LYS A 75 2.87 -19.34 4.66
N LYS A 76 3.09 -19.21 5.97
CA LYS A 76 4.04 -20.04 6.72
C LYS A 76 3.67 -21.54 6.69
N HIS A 77 2.38 -21.84 6.70
CA HIS A 77 1.90 -23.22 6.67
C HIS A 77 2.03 -23.86 5.28
N LEU A 78 1.66 -23.13 4.23
CA LEU A 78 1.64 -23.63 2.86
C LEU A 78 3.04 -23.62 2.20
N ASP A 79 3.93 -22.74 2.65
CA ASP A 79 5.29 -22.63 2.14
C ASP A 79 6.30 -22.43 3.29
N PRO A 80 6.53 -23.49 4.10
CA PRO A 80 7.45 -23.42 5.24
C PRO A 80 8.91 -23.24 4.81
N ALA A 81 9.28 -23.66 3.59
CA ALA A 81 10.61 -23.49 3.04
C ALA A 81 10.83 -22.09 2.43
N GLY A 82 9.78 -21.27 2.31
CA GLY A 82 9.87 -19.91 1.78
C GLY A 82 10.21 -19.84 0.28
N VAL A 83 9.88 -20.87 -0.50
CA VAL A 83 10.16 -20.94 -1.94
C VAL A 83 9.49 -19.80 -2.68
N PHE A 84 8.27 -19.44 -2.30
CA PHE A 84 7.51 -18.33 -2.86
C PHE A 84 7.68 -17.09 -1.99
N PHE A 85 8.88 -16.51 -2.03
CA PHE A 85 9.19 -15.27 -1.32
C PHE A 85 8.42 -14.07 -1.91
N ALA A 86 7.82 -13.24 -1.04
CA ALA A 86 7.32 -11.94 -1.41
C ALA A 86 7.38 -10.98 -0.21
N PRO A 87 7.90 -9.74 -0.37
CA PRO A 87 8.01 -8.76 0.73
C PRO A 87 6.67 -8.45 1.42
N TYR A 88 5.56 -8.68 0.73
CA TYR A 88 4.22 -8.51 1.28
C TYR A 88 3.96 -9.37 2.53
N TYR A 89 4.57 -10.55 2.67
CA TYR A 89 4.32 -11.45 3.81
C TYR A 89 5.18 -11.16 5.03
N ASP A 90 6.20 -10.30 4.89
CA ASP A 90 7.15 -9.94 5.94
C ASP A 90 6.82 -8.60 6.60
N LEU A 91 5.70 -7.97 6.23
CA LEU A 91 5.26 -6.73 6.86
C LEU A 91 4.90 -7.01 8.33
N GLU A 92 5.38 -6.14 9.21
CA GLU A 92 5.08 -6.12 10.64
C GLU A 92 4.52 -4.74 10.98
N PHE A 93 3.46 -4.67 11.79
CA PHE A 93 2.87 -3.42 12.22
C PHE A 93 2.76 -3.47 13.75
N ASP A 94 3.09 -2.37 14.41
CA ASP A 94 2.80 -2.22 15.83
C ASP A 94 1.28 -2.19 16.00
N GLU A 95 0.74 -3.09 16.84
CA GLU A 95 -0.71 -3.21 17.13
C GLU A 95 -1.24 -2.03 17.95
#